data_AF-A0A1T0CRJ4-F1
#
_entry.id   AF-A0A1T0CRJ4-F1
#
_cell.length_a   1.000
_cell.length_b   1.000
_cell.length_c   1.000
_cell.angle_alpha   90.00
_cell.angle_beta   90.00
_cell.angle_gamma   90.00
#
_symmetry.space_group_name_H-M   'P 1'
#
loop_
_entity.id
_entity.type
_entity.pdbx_description
1 polymer ?
#
loop_
_entity_poly.entity_id
_entity_poly.type
_entity_poly.pdbx_seq_one_letter_code
_entity_poly.pdbx_strand_id
1 'polypeptide(L)'
;MTNSTTQADSPVIDTDEISTRLAKLAQTPEQFRKINTFMKRRTHMSQQVEQVLVGGSLGHIYVNSTGELGKLGDVSHITDLRALFADTPNGSDAPLTLEIGFGMGDSLLEMAKNAPQTNFIGIEVHEPGIGRLALLADEMGLTNLKVINGDAIALLDNLPDNHLDTVQLYFPDPWQKKRHYKRRFVTHDRMEKVVRVLSTGGKFHAATDWEHYAFWMLEVLDTMPTLTNPHGVGNFAPRPDYRPLTKFEQRGITHGHGVWDLIYIKA
;
A
#
# COMPACT_ATOMS: atom_id res chain seq x y z
N MET A 1 26.83 32.00 19.31
CA MET A 1 26.30 32.20 17.95
C MET A 1 25.22 31.15 17.73
N THR A 2 23.96 31.57 17.77
CA THR A 2 22.79 30.70 17.65
C THR A 2 22.42 30.58 16.17
N ASN A 3 22.59 29.38 15.59
CA ASN A 3 22.13 29.11 14.23
C ASN A 3 20.62 28.84 14.28
N SER A 4 19.87 29.87 13.90
CA SER A 4 18.44 29.81 13.56
C SER A 4 18.30 29.11 12.20
N THR A 5 17.92 27.84 12.20
CA THR A 5 17.49 27.15 10.97
C THR A 5 16.11 27.70 10.59
N THR A 6 16.05 28.51 9.53
CA THR A 6 14.81 28.97 8.92
C THR A 6 14.05 27.78 8.36
N GLN A 7 12.92 27.46 8.98
CA GLN A 7 11.91 26.55 8.44
C GLN A 7 11.40 27.16 7.14
N ALA A 8 11.62 26.49 6.01
CA ALA A 8 11.06 26.95 4.74
C ALA A 8 9.54 26.77 4.83
N ASP A 9 8.78 27.86 4.72
CA ASP A 9 7.32 27.80 4.69
C ASP A 9 6.89 26.94 3.49
N SER A 10 6.18 25.84 3.80
CA SER A 10 5.48 25.06 2.78
C SER A 10 4.54 25.99 1.98
N PRO A 11 4.43 25.82 0.65
CA PRO A 11 3.51 26.61 -0.14
C PRO A 11 2.08 26.46 0.40
N VAL A 12 1.32 27.56 0.47
CA VAL A 12 -0.09 27.53 0.88
C VAL A 12 -0.86 26.62 -0.08
N ILE A 13 -1.39 25.53 0.44
CA ILE A 13 -2.14 24.54 -0.33
C ILE A 13 -3.59 25.02 -0.43
N ASP A 14 -4.03 25.29 -1.64
CA ASP A 14 -5.42 25.65 -1.96
C ASP A 14 -6.27 24.35 -2.00
N THR A 15 -6.91 24.03 -0.87
CA THR A 15 -7.80 22.88 -0.74
C THR A 15 -9.02 22.97 -1.65
N ASP A 16 -9.53 24.17 -1.90
CA ASP A 16 -10.68 24.39 -2.79
C ASP A 16 -10.31 24.08 -4.26
N GLU A 17 -9.07 24.37 -4.66
CA GLU A 17 -8.53 23.98 -5.98
C GLU A 17 -8.45 22.45 -6.12
N ILE A 18 -8.16 21.73 -5.03
CA ILE A 18 -8.12 20.26 -5.04
C ILE A 18 -9.54 19.68 -5.12
N SER A 19 -10.49 20.20 -4.33
CA SER A 19 -11.91 19.78 -4.37
C SER A 19 -12.57 20.03 -5.71
N THR A 20 -12.35 21.21 -6.28
CA THR A 20 -12.85 21.54 -7.62
C THR A 20 -12.31 20.58 -8.68
N ARG A 21 -11.10 20.01 -8.48
CA ARG A 21 -10.51 19.05 -9.42
C ARG A 21 -11.06 17.65 -9.26
N LEU A 22 -11.27 17.17 -8.04
CA LEU A 22 -11.91 15.87 -7.79
C LEU A 22 -13.28 15.80 -8.46
N ALA A 23 -14.09 16.84 -8.29
CA ALA A 23 -15.40 16.95 -8.93
C ALA A 23 -15.33 16.89 -10.47
N LYS A 24 -14.29 17.49 -11.08
CA LYS A 24 -14.06 17.44 -12.54
C LYS A 24 -13.56 16.07 -13.01
N LEU A 25 -12.78 15.35 -12.20
CA LEU A 25 -12.33 13.99 -12.53
C LEU A 25 -13.51 13.01 -12.55
N ALA A 26 -14.45 13.14 -11.62
CA ALA A 26 -15.68 12.33 -11.59
C ALA A 26 -16.57 12.55 -12.84
N GLN A 27 -16.43 13.69 -13.51
CA GLN A 27 -17.17 14.03 -14.75
C GLN A 27 -16.41 13.63 -16.03
N THR A 28 -15.23 13.03 -15.92
CA THR A 28 -14.43 12.64 -17.09
C THR A 28 -14.99 11.33 -17.68
N PRO A 29 -15.32 11.27 -18.99
CA PRO A 29 -15.97 10.09 -19.59
C PRO A 29 -15.19 8.78 -19.38
N GLU A 30 -15.88 7.67 -19.11
CA GLU A 30 -15.31 6.32 -18.93
C GLU A 30 -14.44 5.84 -20.10
N GLN A 31 -14.59 6.44 -21.28
CA GLN A 31 -13.89 6.06 -22.52
C GLN A 31 -12.37 6.30 -22.51
N PHE A 32 -11.80 6.86 -21.44
CA PHE A 32 -10.35 6.91 -21.29
C PHE A 32 -9.80 5.54 -20.88
N ARG A 33 -8.94 4.99 -21.74
CA ARG A 33 -8.09 3.79 -21.56
C ARG A 33 -7.79 3.48 -20.09
N LYS A 34 -8.08 2.24 -19.64
CA LYS A 34 -7.80 1.71 -18.29
C LYS A 34 -6.47 2.23 -17.76
N ILE A 35 -6.51 2.96 -16.65
CA ILE A 35 -5.36 3.68 -16.10
C ILE A 35 -4.65 2.76 -15.12
N ASN A 36 -3.47 2.27 -15.50
CA ASN A 36 -2.63 1.47 -14.62
C ASN A 36 -2.01 2.37 -13.54
N THR A 37 -2.45 2.21 -12.29
CA THR A 37 -1.91 2.90 -11.11
C THR A 37 -0.47 2.46 -10.83
N PHE A 38 -0.19 1.16 -11.02
CA PHE A 38 1.13 0.58 -10.83
C PHE A 38 1.86 0.50 -12.17
N MET A 39 3.06 1.10 -12.23
CA MET A 39 3.89 1.11 -13.44
C MET A 39 5.14 0.27 -13.26
N LYS A 40 5.31 -0.72 -14.13
CA LYS A 40 6.48 -1.60 -14.16
C LYS A 40 7.74 -0.82 -14.60
N ARG A 41 8.85 -1.01 -13.90
CA ARG A 41 10.19 -0.56 -14.29
C ARG A 41 11.11 -1.77 -14.42
N ARG A 42 11.83 -1.91 -15.54
CA ARG A 42 12.81 -2.99 -15.75
C ARG A 42 14.06 -2.67 -14.92
N THR A 43 14.38 -3.51 -13.95
CA THR A 43 15.52 -3.34 -13.04
C THR A 43 16.32 -4.64 -13.02
N HIS A 44 17.64 -4.54 -12.90
CA HIS A 44 18.52 -5.71 -12.78
C HIS A 44 18.25 -6.45 -11.46
N MET A 45 18.24 -7.78 -11.46
CA MET A 45 18.07 -8.60 -10.26
C MET A 45 19.14 -9.70 -10.18
N SER A 46 19.33 -10.30 -8.99
CA SER A 46 20.28 -11.40 -8.81
C SER A 46 19.71 -12.73 -9.33
N GLN A 47 20.58 -13.67 -9.71
CA GLN A 47 20.16 -14.99 -10.18
C GLN A 47 19.28 -15.73 -9.16
N GLN A 48 19.52 -15.55 -7.87
CA GLN A 48 18.73 -16.16 -6.81
C GLN A 48 17.29 -15.62 -6.79
N VAL A 49 17.12 -14.30 -6.99
CA VAL A 49 15.79 -13.67 -7.09
C VAL A 49 15.07 -14.13 -8.36
N GLU A 50 15.77 -14.27 -9.49
CA GLU A 50 15.17 -14.84 -10.71
C GLU A 50 14.66 -16.26 -10.47
N GLN A 51 15.48 -17.11 -9.84
CA GLN A 51 15.11 -18.49 -9.51
C GLN A 51 13.89 -18.57 -8.59
N VAL A 52 13.76 -17.69 -7.60
CA VAL A 52 12.55 -17.61 -6.76
C VAL A 52 11.31 -17.29 -7.59
N LEU A 53 11.42 -16.34 -8.53
CA LEU A 53 10.28 -15.88 -9.31
C LEU A 53 9.79 -16.93 -10.32
N VAL A 54 10.70 -17.74 -10.88
CA VAL A 54 10.38 -18.73 -11.93
C VAL A 54 10.33 -20.17 -11.45
N GLY A 55 11.06 -20.51 -10.38
CA GLY A 55 11.32 -21.89 -9.97
C GLY A 55 10.26 -22.50 -9.06
N GLY A 56 9.33 -21.72 -8.53
CA GLY A 56 8.20 -22.19 -7.71
C GLY A 56 8.57 -22.77 -6.34
N SER A 57 9.86 -22.81 -5.97
CA SER A 57 10.35 -23.39 -4.71
C SER A 57 9.81 -22.69 -3.46
N LEU A 58 9.47 -21.40 -3.57
CA LEU A 58 8.91 -20.59 -2.49
C LEU A 58 7.39 -20.43 -2.59
N GLY A 59 6.67 -21.43 -3.13
CA GLY A 59 5.20 -21.39 -3.25
C GLY A 59 4.46 -21.22 -1.91
N HIS A 60 5.10 -21.56 -0.79
CA HIS A 60 4.56 -21.31 0.54
C HIS A 60 4.62 -19.83 0.97
N ILE A 61 5.37 -18.97 0.28
CA ILE A 61 5.40 -17.50 0.49
C ILE A 61 4.90 -16.76 -0.74
N TYR A 62 5.39 -17.05 -1.95
CA TYR A 62 4.98 -16.43 -3.21
C TYR A 62 3.86 -17.23 -3.87
N VAL A 63 2.61 -16.78 -3.68
CA VAL A 63 1.42 -17.63 -3.85
C VAL A 63 0.90 -17.76 -5.29
N ASN A 64 1.31 -16.88 -6.20
CA ASN A 64 0.83 -16.90 -7.59
C ASN A 64 1.96 -16.69 -8.60
N SER A 65 3.09 -17.37 -8.38
CA SER A 65 4.18 -17.38 -9.36
C SER A 65 3.67 -17.76 -10.75
N THR A 66 4.03 -16.94 -11.73
CA THR A 66 3.71 -17.15 -13.15
C THR A 66 4.63 -18.16 -13.82
N GLY A 67 5.75 -18.54 -13.18
CA GLY A 67 6.85 -19.28 -13.81
C GLY A 67 7.60 -18.47 -14.90
N GLU A 68 7.17 -17.24 -15.17
CA GLU A 68 7.63 -16.41 -16.29
C GLU A 68 7.93 -15.00 -15.80
N LEU A 69 9.16 -14.54 -16.01
CA LEU A 69 9.51 -13.15 -15.75
C LEU A 69 8.77 -12.22 -16.70
N GLY A 70 8.46 -11.05 -16.17
CA GLY A 70 7.86 -9.97 -16.89
C GLY A 70 6.36 -10.03 -17.09
N LYS A 71 5.70 -11.07 -16.57
CA LYS A 71 4.25 -11.25 -16.63
C LYS A 71 3.62 -10.82 -15.30
N LEU A 72 2.57 -10.01 -15.39
CA LEU A 72 1.77 -9.67 -14.22
C LEU A 72 1.06 -10.93 -13.73
N GLY A 73 1.13 -11.20 -12.43
CA GLY A 73 0.46 -12.35 -11.84
C GLY A 73 -1.06 -12.24 -11.95
N ASP A 74 -1.70 -13.37 -12.21
CA ASP A 74 -3.16 -13.45 -12.23
C ASP A 74 -3.68 -13.56 -10.79
N VAL A 75 -4.66 -12.70 -10.47
CA VAL A 75 -5.32 -12.63 -9.16
C VAL A 75 -6.80 -12.99 -9.25
N SER A 76 -7.30 -13.33 -10.44
CA SER A 76 -8.73 -13.62 -10.69
C SER A 76 -9.28 -14.79 -9.86
N HIS A 77 -8.41 -15.73 -9.48
CA HIS A 77 -8.77 -16.89 -8.66
C HIS A 77 -8.55 -16.67 -7.16
N ILE A 78 -7.97 -15.52 -6.76
CA ILE A 78 -7.69 -15.23 -5.35
C ILE A 78 -8.90 -14.51 -4.77
N THR A 79 -9.84 -15.28 -4.21
CA THR A 79 -11.08 -14.78 -3.59
C THR A 79 -11.04 -14.84 -2.06
N ASP A 80 -10.12 -15.59 -1.47
CA ASP A 80 -9.96 -15.71 -0.02
C ASP A 80 -8.47 -15.68 0.38
N LEU A 81 -8.03 -14.52 0.88
CA LEU A 81 -6.69 -14.34 1.42
C LEU A 81 -6.44 -15.06 2.75
N ARG A 82 -7.48 -15.33 3.55
CA ARG A 82 -7.35 -15.99 4.86
C ARG A 82 -7.04 -17.48 4.69
N ALA A 83 -7.57 -18.09 3.63
CA ALA A 83 -7.27 -19.47 3.27
C ALA A 83 -5.77 -19.72 3.00
N LEU A 84 -5.01 -18.71 2.60
CA LEU A 84 -3.55 -18.82 2.38
C LEU A 84 -2.76 -19.14 3.67
N PHE A 85 -3.38 -18.96 4.84
CA PHE A 85 -2.79 -19.22 6.14
C PHE A 85 -3.40 -20.42 6.87
N ALA A 86 -4.28 -21.20 6.22
CA ALA A 86 -4.97 -22.32 6.85
C ALA A 86 -3.99 -23.36 7.45
N ASP A 87 -2.87 -23.59 6.78
CA ASP A 87 -1.84 -24.55 7.18
C ASP A 87 -0.69 -23.92 8.01
N THR A 88 -0.84 -22.68 8.46
CA THR A 88 0.19 -21.99 9.28
C THR A 88 -0.21 -21.96 10.76
N PRO A 89 0.73 -21.70 11.70
CA PRO A 89 0.41 -21.66 13.13
C PRO A 89 -0.66 -20.64 13.53
N ASN A 90 -0.79 -19.54 12.77
CA ASN A 90 -1.81 -18.51 13.02
C ASN A 90 -3.21 -18.93 12.56
N GLY A 91 -3.30 -19.82 11.56
CA GLY A 91 -4.55 -20.16 10.90
C GLY A 91 -5.20 -18.98 10.15
N SER A 92 -6.41 -19.22 9.65
CA SER A 92 -7.18 -18.26 8.85
C SER A 92 -7.87 -17.15 9.66
N ASP A 93 -8.04 -17.35 10.97
CA ASP A 93 -8.81 -16.45 11.84
C ASP A 93 -7.94 -15.35 12.47
N ALA A 94 -6.62 -15.43 12.35
CA ALA A 94 -5.74 -14.37 12.86
C ALA A 94 -5.98 -13.03 12.12
N PRO A 95 -5.65 -11.89 12.76
CA PRO A 95 -5.75 -10.58 12.12
C PRO A 95 -4.99 -10.55 10.78
N LEU A 96 -5.62 -10.01 9.75
CA LEU A 96 -5.07 -10.00 8.39
C LEU A 96 -4.79 -8.58 7.90
N THR A 97 -3.52 -8.32 7.59
CA THR A 97 -3.03 -7.06 7.03
C THR A 97 -2.61 -7.24 5.58
N LEU A 98 -3.11 -6.38 4.69
CA LEU A 98 -2.68 -6.27 3.29
C LEU A 98 -1.85 -4.99 3.10
N GLU A 99 -0.60 -5.12 2.67
CA GLU A 99 0.22 -3.99 2.21
C GLU A 99 0.20 -3.92 0.67
N ILE A 100 -0.29 -2.80 0.14
CA ILE A 100 -0.39 -2.54 -1.29
C ILE A 100 0.84 -1.77 -1.77
N GLY A 101 1.57 -2.33 -2.72
CA GLY A 101 2.75 -1.70 -3.32
C GLY A 101 3.92 -1.64 -2.34
N PHE A 102 4.25 -2.76 -1.70
CA PHE A 102 5.31 -2.84 -0.68
C PHE A 102 6.73 -2.56 -1.21
N GLY A 103 6.91 -2.40 -2.52
CA GLY A 103 8.19 -2.08 -3.14
C GLY A 103 9.24 -3.16 -2.87
N MET A 104 10.29 -2.83 -2.12
CA MET A 104 11.35 -3.79 -1.77
C MET A 104 11.03 -4.66 -0.54
N GLY A 105 9.93 -4.37 0.17
CA GLY A 105 9.43 -5.21 1.26
C GLY A 105 10.11 -5.01 2.63
N ASP A 106 11.01 -4.03 2.78
CA ASP A 106 11.72 -3.79 4.05
C ASP A 106 10.73 -3.56 5.22
N SER A 107 9.72 -2.71 5.01
CA SER A 107 8.67 -2.43 6.02
C SER A 107 7.84 -3.67 6.34
N LEU A 108 7.33 -4.35 5.31
CA LEU A 108 6.49 -5.53 5.45
C LEU A 108 7.19 -6.67 6.19
N LEU A 109 8.45 -6.93 5.86
CA LEU A 109 9.26 -7.96 6.50
C LEU A 109 9.44 -7.67 8.00
N GLU A 110 9.77 -6.43 8.36
CA GLU A 110 9.96 -6.03 9.75
C GLU A 110 8.65 -6.07 10.54
N MET A 111 7.53 -5.63 9.96
CA MET A 111 6.21 -5.76 10.58
C MET A 111 5.82 -7.22 10.82
N ALA A 112 5.99 -8.08 9.82
CA ALA A 112 5.67 -9.50 9.94
C ALA A 112 6.51 -10.21 11.01
N LYS A 113 7.81 -9.89 11.09
CA LYS A 113 8.71 -10.39 12.13
C LYS A 113 8.30 -9.94 13.53
N ASN A 114 7.87 -8.69 13.68
CA ASN A 114 7.57 -8.08 14.98
C ASN A 114 6.13 -8.35 15.47
N ALA A 115 5.25 -8.89 14.61
CA ALA A 115 3.89 -9.25 14.95
C ALA A 115 3.57 -10.70 14.50
N PRO A 116 4.20 -11.73 15.11
CA PRO A 116 4.05 -13.12 14.69
C PRO A 116 2.61 -13.63 14.74
N GLN A 117 1.75 -13.03 15.58
CA GLN A 117 0.32 -13.36 15.72
C GLN A 117 -0.59 -12.76 14.63
N THR A 118 -0.04 -11.91 13.75
CA THR A 118 -0.78 -11.25 12.67
C THR A 118 -0.33 -11.84 11.33
N ASN A 119 -1.29 -12.11 10.46
CA ASN A 119 -1.03 -12.52 9.08
C ASN A 119 -0.84 -11.29 8.18
N PHE A 120 0.16 -11.34 7.33
CA PHE A 120 0.55 -10.28 6.41
C PHE A 120 0.56 -10.77 4.98
N ILE A 121 -0.02 -9.97 4.09
CA ILE A 121 0.07 -10.17 2.65
C ILE A 121 0.61 -8.91 2.01
N GLY A 122 1.64 -9.05 1.20
CA GLY A 122 2.11 -8.00 0.30
C GLY A 122 1.61 -8.23 -1.11
N ILE A 123 1.05 -7.21 -1.77
CA ILE A 123 0.81 -7.22 -3.21
C ILE A 123 1.67 -6.19 -3.92
N GLU A 124 2.35 -6.59 -5.00
CA GLU A 124 3.28 -5.74 -5.74
C GLU A 124 3.33 -6.16 -7.23
N VAL A 125 3.78 -5.27 -8.10
CA VAL A 125 4.04 -5.53 -9.53
C VAL A 125 5.54 -5.54 -9.88
N HIS A 126 6.38 -5.01 -8.98
CA HIS A 126 7.82 -4.96 -9.11
C HIS A 126 8.48 -6.29 -8.71
N GLU A 127 8.67 -7.16 -9.70
CA GLU A 127 9.31 -8.49 -9.59
C GLU A 127 10.57 -8.56 -8.70
N PRO A 128 11.58 -7.66 -8.82
CA PRO A 128 12.74 -7.70 -7.94
C PRO A 128 12.39 -7.55 -6.45
N GLY A 129 11.39 -6.74 -6.14
CA GLY A 129 10.89 -6.56 -4.77
C GLY A 129 10.17 -7.80 -4.25
N ILE A 130 9.33 -8.41 -5.09
CA ILE A 130 8.60 -9.66 -4.81
C ILE A 130 9.57 -10.79 -4.49
N GLY A 131 10.53 -11.06 -5.39
CA GLY A 131 11.46 -12.16 -5.19
C GLY A 131 12.41 -11.93 -4.02
N ARG A 132 12.84 -10.67 -3.77
CA ARG A 132 13.64 -10.34 -2.59
C ARG A 132 12.87 -10.59 -1.30
N LEU A 133 11.64 -10.08 -1.19
CA LEU A 133 10.85 -10.24 0.02
C LEU A 133 10.56 -11.73 0.30
N ALA A 134 10.20 -12.49 -0.74
CA ALA A 134 9.97 -13.92 -0.61
C ALA A 134 11.21 -14.67 -0.11
N LEU A 135 12.39 -14.35 -0.66
CA LEU A 135 13.65 -14.95 -0.23
C LEU A 135 13.96 -14.62 1.24
N LEU A 136 13.88 -13.36 1.64
CA LEU A 136 14.19 -12.95 3.01
C LEU A 136 13.21 -13.53 4.03
N ALA A 137 11.93 -13.62 3.66
CA ALA A 137 10.90 -14.23 4.51
C ALA A 137 11.17 -15.73 4.73
N ASP A 138 11.59 -16.45 3.68
CA ASP A 138 11.98 -17.86 3.73
C ASP A 138 13.23 -18.08 4.59
N GLU A 139 14.27 -17.28 4.36
CA GLU A 139 15.52 -17.32 5.15
C GLU A 139 15.28 -17.04 6.64
N MET A 140 14.27 -16.23 6.97
CA MET A 140 13.85 -15.94 8.35
C MET A 140 12.84 -16.94 8.91
N GLY A 141 12.34 -17.88 8.12
CA GLY A 141 11.32 -18.85 8.53
C GLY A 141 9.97 -18.20 8.88
N LEU A 142 9.62 -17.09 8.25
CA LEU A 142 8.34 -16.40 8.52
C LEU A 142 7.17 -17.21 7.95
N THR A 143 6.25 -17.62 8.82
CA THR A 143 5.05 -18.38 8.43
C THR A 143 3.82 -17.49 8.26
N ASN A 144 3.88 -16.25 8.73
CA ASN A 144 2.79 -15.28 8.76
C ASN A 144 2.88 -14.23 7.64
N LEU A 145 3.72 -14.43 6.62
CA LEU A 145 3.88 -13.51 5.48
C LEU A 145 3.70 -14.24 4.14
N LYS A 146 2.82 -13.72 3.28
CA LYS A 146 2.66 -14.15 1.89
C LYS A 146 2.85 -12.96 0.94
N VAL A 147 3.22 -13.26 -0.30
CA VAL A 147 3.46 -12.27 -1.35
C VAL A 147 2.68 -12.64 -2.61
N ILE A 148 2.03 -11.65 -3.20
CA ILE A 148 1.25 -11.74 -4.43
C ILE A 148 1.87 -10.81 -5.48
N ASN A 149 2.04 -11.33 -6.69
CA ASN A 149 2.28 -10.52 -7.88
C ASN A 149 0.93 -10.17 -8.50
N GLY A 150 0.57 -8.90 -8.63
CA GLY A 150 -0.70 -8.57 -9.28
C GLY A 150 -1.13 -7.12 -9.19
N ASP A 151 -2.23 -6.82 -9.88
CA ASP A 151 -2.91 -5.54 -9.75
C ASP A 151 -3.75 -5.53 -8.47
N ALA A 152 -3.44 -4.61 -7.55
CA ALA A 152 -4.12 -4.53 -6.27
C ALA A 152 -5.61 -4.18 -6.36
N ILE A 153 -6.02 -3.38 -7.35
CA ILE A 153 -7.44 -3.05 -7.55
C ILE A 153 -8.19 -4.30 -8.03
N ALA A 154 -7.60 -5.07 -8.95
CA ALA A 154 -8.18 -6.33 -9.40
C ALA A 154 -8.27 -7.35 -8.26
N LEU A 155 -7.26 -7.44 -7.38
CA LEU A 155 -7.35 -8.29 -6.19
C LEU A 155 -8.50 -7.84 -5.29
N LEU A 156 -8.56 -6.54 -4.95
CA LEU A 156 -9.61 -5.99 -4.09
C LEU A 156 -11.01 -6.27 -4.66
N ASP A 157 -11.20 -6.27 -5.98
CA ASP A 157 -12.48 -6.59 -6.62
C ASP A 157 -12.94 -8.04 -6.44
N ASN A 158 -12.00 -8.97 -6.24
CA ASN A 158 -12.29 -10.40 -6.09
C ASN A 158 -12.56 -10.80 -4.63
N LEU A 159 -12.19 -9.96 -3.67
CA LEU A 159 -12.33 -10.27 -2.24
C LEU A 159 -13.76 -10.02 -1.75
N PRO A 160 -14.23 -10.79 -0.76
CA PRO A 160 -15.51 -10.53 -0.10
C PRO A 160 -15.47 -9.23 0.71
N ASP A 161 -16.65 -8.76 1.09
CA ASP A 161 -16.79 -7.65 2.02
C ASP A 161 -16.28 -8.06 3.41
N ASN A 162 -15.75 -7.10 4.18
CA ASN A 162 -15.29 -7.33 5.55
C ASN A 162 -14.24 -8.46 5.70
N HIS A 163 -13.29 -8.51 4.77
CA HIS A 163 -12.27 -9.55 4.68
C HIS A 163 -10.97 -9.21 5.40
N LEU A 164 -10.57 -7.93 5.40
CA LEU A 164 -9.27 -7.44 5.86
C LEU A 164 -9.39 -6.63 7.14
N ASP A 165 -8.51 -6.87 8.11
CA ASP A 165 -8.46 -6.10 9.36
C ASP A 165 -7.65 -4.81 9.18
N THR A 166 -6.65 -4.82 8.29
CA THR A 166 -5.87 -3.62 7.96
C THR A 166 -5.46 -3.61 6.48
N VAL A 167 -5.56 -2.45 5.84
CA VAL A 167 -4.97 -2.17 4.52
C VAL A 167 -3.94 -1.06 4.68
N GLN A 168 -2.71 -1.31 4.22
CA GLN A 168 -1.59 -0.39 4.28
C GLN A 168 -1.22 0.10 2.87
N LEU A 169 -0.88 1.38 2.76
CA LEU A 169 -0.45 2.02 1.52
C LEU A 169 0.67 3.03 1.81
N TYR A 170 1.91 2.56 1.78
CA TYR A 170 3.07 3.38 2.15
C TYR A 170 3.82 3.89 0.92
N PHE A 171 4.06 5.20 0.89
CA PHE A 171 4.79 5.93 -0.15
C PHE A 171 4.35 5.61 -1.59
N PRO A 172 3.03 5.60 -1.89
CA PRO A 172 2.56 5.38 -3.26
C PRO A 172 3.04 6.49 -4.20
N ASP A 173 3.18 6.20 -5.50
CA ASP A 173 3.61 7.19 -6.49
C ASP A 173 2.74 8.47 -6.42
N PRO A 174 3.33 9.64 -6.14
CA PRO A 174 2.56 10.86 -5.89
C PRO A 174 1.98 11.49 -7.16
N TRP A 175 2.43 11.05 -8.34
CA TRP A 175 1.97 11.56 -9.63
C TRP A 175 1.93 13.09 -9.69
N GLN A 176 3.06 13.74 -9.40
CA GLN A 176 3.18 15.19 -9.12
C GLN A 176 2.57 16.12 -10.18
N LYS A 177 2.50 15.70 -11.45
CA LYS A 177 1.94 16.50 -12.55
C LYS A 177 0.42 16.42 -12.55
N LYS A 178 -0.28 17.57 -12.56
CA LYS A 178 -1.76 17.69 -12.55
C LYS A 178 -2.50 16.70 -13.48
N ARG A 179 -2.04 16.54 -14.73
CA ARG A 179 -2.62 15.59 -15.71
C ARG A 179 -2.56 14.10 -15.30
N HIS A 180 -1.79 13.76 -14.27
CA HIS A 180 -1.60 12.40 -13.77
C HIS A 180 -2.32 12.13 -12.45
N TYR A 181 -3.04 13.09 -11.85
CA TYR A 181 -3.68 12.87 -10.55
C TYR A 181 -4.68 11.72 -10.54
N LYS A 182 -5.36 11.45 -11.66
CA LYS A 182 -6.21 10.26 -11.85
C LYS A 182 -5.50 8.90 -11.70
N ARG A 183 -4.15 8.89 -11.74
CA ARG A 183 -3.31 7.71 -11.51
C ARG A 183 -2.98 7.49 -10.04
N ARG A 184 -3.25 8.46 -9.16
CA ARG A 184 -3.10 8.29 -7.71
C ARG A 184 -3.98 7.13 -7.25
N PHE A 185 -3.48 6.36 -6.30
CA PHE A 185 -4.22 5.24 -5.73
C PHE A 185 -5.40 5.74 -4.89
N VAL A 186 -5.18 6.77 -4.07
CA VAL A 186 -6.23 7.33 -3.21
C VAL A 186 -7.13 8.24 -4.05
N THR A 187 -8.27 7.69 -4.45
CA THR A 187 -9.39 8.36 -5.14
C THR A 187 -10.68 7.71 -4.65
N HIS A 188 -11.81 8.42 -4.66
CA HIS A 188 -13.10 7.89 -4.19
C HIS A 188 -13.40 6.47 -4.69
N ASP A 189 -13.46 6.25 -6.01
CA ASP A 189 -13.80 4.94 -6.61
C ASP A 189 -12.90 3.78 -6.15
N ARG A 190 -11.62 4.07 -5.88
CA ARG A 190 -10.64 3.06 -5.43
C ARG A 190 -10.74 2.83 -3.93
N MET A 191 -10.99 3.89 -3.18
CA MET A 191 -11.18 3.79 -1.75
C MET A 191 -12.50 3.10 -1.38
N GLU A 192 -13.54 3.22 -2.19
CA GLU A 192 -14.77 2.43 -2.03
C GLU A 192 -14.48 0.92 -2.04
N LYS A 193 -13.60 0.45 -2.93
CA LYS A 193 -13.16 -0.96 -2.98
C LYS A 193 -12.38 -1.35 -1.72
N VAL A 194 -11.50 -0.48 -1.24
CA VAL A 194 -10.74 -0.70 0.01
C VAL A 194 -11.69 -0.78 1.21
N VAL A 195 -12.62 0.15 1.35
CA VAL A 195 -13.56 0.19 2.48
C VAL A 195 -14.51 -0.98 2.45
N ARG A 196 -14.95 -1.42 1.26
CA ARG A 196 -15.78 -2.62 1.12
C ARG A 196 -15.11 -3.85 1.75
N VAL A 197 -13.85 -4.09 1.42
CA VAL A 197 -13.11 -5.26 1.90
C VAL A 197 -12.58 -5.13 3.33
N LEU A 198 -12.48 -3.92 3.89
CA LEU A 198 -12.12 -3.75 5.30
C LEU A 198 -13.25 -4.27 6.20
N SER A 199 -12.92 -4.98 7.28
CA SER A 199 -13.86 -5.32 8.35
C SER A 199 -14.36 -4.05 9.04
N THR A 200 -15.57 -4.06 9.61
CA THR A 200 -15.99 -3.02 10.55
C THR A 200 -14.99 -2.93 11.72
N GLY A 201 -14.56 -1.73 12.05
CA GLY A 201 -13.44 -1.48 12.98
C GLY A 201 -12.05 -1.68 12.36
N GLY A 202 -11.97 -2.14 11.11
CA GLY A 202 -10.75 -2.32 10.35
C GLY A 202 -10.12 -0.99 9.94
N LYS A 203 -8.82 -1.02 9.63
CA LYS A 203 -8.00 0.18 9.46
C LYS A 203 -7.46 0.34 8.05
N PHE A 204 -7.63 1.52 7.47
CA PHE A 204 -6.81 1.98 6.35
C PHE A 204 -5.66 2.85 6.89
N HIS A 205 -4.42 2.50 6.57
CA HIS A 205 -3.23 3.26 6.99
C HIS A 205 -2.36 3.60 5.78
N ALA A 206 -2.36 4.87 5.40
CA ALA A 206 -1.50 5.39 4.34
C ALA A 206 -0.36 6.24 4.93
N ALA A 207 0.76 6.31 4.21
CA ALA A 207 1.84 7.24 4.51
C ALA A 207 2.41 7.82 3.22
N THR A 208 2.80 9.09 3.22
CA THR A 208 3.46 9.73 2.07
C THR A 208 4.44 10.81 2.53
N ASP A 209 5.50 11.00 1.76
CA ASP A 209 6.49 12.09 1.91
C ASP A 209 6.20 13.27 0.96
N TRP A 210 5.06 13.24 0.26
CA TRP A 210 4.64 14.30 -0.64
C TRP A 210 3.43 15.03 -0.08
N GLU A 211 3.67 16.23 0.45
CA GLU A 211 2.67 17.08 1.12
C GLU A 211 1.37 17.23 0.29
N HIS A 212 1.49 17.62 -0.98
CA HIS A 212 0.33 17.77 -1.87
C HIS A 212 -0.48 16.47 -2.10
N TYR A 213 0.13 15.29 -1.89
CA TYR A 213 -0.59 14.03 -1.95
C TYR A 213 -1.19 13.72 -0.57
N ALA A 214 -0.51 14.06 0.53
CA ALA A 214 -1.07 13.94 1.88
C ALA A 214 -2.40 14.71 2.03
N PHE A 215 -2.43 15.98 1.60
CA PHE A 215 -3.67 16.78 1.62
C PHE A 215 -4.75 16.25 0.68
N TRP A 216 -4.37 15.75 -0.50
CA TRP A 216 -5.30 15.06 -1.40
C TRP A 216 -5.90 13.81 -0.75
N MET A 217 -5.09 13.04 0.00
CA MET A 217 -5.59 11.87 0.71
C MET A 217 -6.56 12.26 1.82
N LEU A 218 -6.25 13.29 2.63
CA LEU A 218 -7.16 13.80 3.66
C LEU A 218 -8.52 14.16 3.06
N GLU A 219 -8.52 14.92 1.97
CA GLU A 219 -9.75 15.37 1.33
C GLU A 219 -10.63 14.23 0.83
N VAL A 220 -10.02 13.24 0.16
CA VAL A 220 -10.74 12.05 -0.30
C VAL A 220 -11.26 11.23 0.88
N LEU A 221 -10.46 11.02 1.93
CA LEU A 221 -10.79 10.10 3.02
C LEU A 221 -11.77 10.71 4.03
N ASP A 222 -11.64 12.00 4.35
CA ASP A 222 -12.53 12.71 5.28
C ASP A 222 -13.96 12.88 4.73
N THR A 223 -14.12 12.82 3.40
CA THR A 223 -15.43 12.92 2.74
C THR A 223 -16.11 11.56 2.56
N MET A 224 -15.46 10.45 2.94
CA MET A 224 -16.06 9.13 2.91
C MET A 224 -16.92 8.88 4.17
N PRO A 225 -18.24 8.62 4.04
CA PRO A 225 -19.14 8.52 5.19
C PRO A 225 -18.90 7.31 6.09
N THR A 226 -18.22 6.28 5.58
CA THR A 226 -17.95 5.01 6.26
C THR A 226 -16.56 4.95 6.89
N LEU A 227 -15.77 6.02 6.78
CA LEU A 227 -14.46 6.13 7.40
C LEU A 227 -14.47 7.22 8.47
N THR A 228 -13.79 6.94 9.58
CA THR A 228 -13.58 7.90 10.67
C THR A 228 -12.08 8.13 10.85
N ASN A 229 -11.67 9.40 10.87
CA ASN A 229 -10.33 9.80 11.27
C ASN A 229 -10.26 9.89 12.81
N PRO A 230 -9.56 8.97 13.51
CA PRO A 230 -9.47 8.99 14.97
C PRO A 230 -8.65 10.17 15.50
N HIS A 231 -7.90 10.86 14.64
CA HIS A 231 -7.14 12.07 14.97
C HIS A 231 -7.92 13.36 14.66
N GLY A 232 -9.15 13.25 14.15
CA GLY A 232 -10.00 14.37 13.78
C GLY A 232 -9.88 14.74 12.30
N VAL A 233 -10.99 15.21 11.73
CA VAL A 233 -11.08 15.65 10.33
C VAL A 233 -10.01 16.70 10.03
N GLY A 234 -9.30 16.54 8.91
CA GLY A 234 -8.21 17.41 8.48
C GLY A 234 -6.87 17.18 9.18
N ASN A 235 -6.78 16.24 10.14
CA ASN A 235 -5.54 15.98 10.89
C ASN A 235 -4.83 14.73 10.39
N PHE A 236 -3.50 14.79 10.44
CA PHE A 236 -2.61 13.65 10.22
C PHE A 236 -2.35 12.90 11.52
N ALA A 237 -2.11 11.60 11.41
CA ALA A 237 -1.70 10.76 12.54
C ALA A 237 -0.21 10.96 12.86
N PRO A 238 0.22 10.82 14.12
CA PRO A 238 1.62 10.56 14.40
C PRO A 238 2.03 9.20 13.82
N ARG A 239 3.30 9.04 13.43
CA ARG A 239 3.82 7.72 13.01
C ARG A 239 3.63 6.72 14.15
N PRO A 240 2.90 5.62 13.94
CA PRO A 240 2.76 4.59 14.96
C PRO A 240 4.02 3.74 15.07
N ASP A 241 4.30 3.19 16.25
CA ASP A 241 5.50 2.39 16.51
C ASP A 241 5.61 1.15 15.64
N TYR A 242 4.48 0.58 15.23
CA TYR A 242 4.46 -0.60 14.36
C TYR A 242 4.87 -0.29 12.92
N ARG A 243 4.87 0.97 12.46
CA ARG A 243 5.31 1.32 11.11
C ARG A 243 6.81 1.59 11.16
N PRO A 244 7.66 0.73 10.56
CA PRO A 244 9.09 0.89 10.61
C PRO A 244 9.55 2.21 10.01
N LEU A 245 10.68 2.72 10.50
CA LEU A 245 11.28 3.93 9.95
C LEU A 245 11.92 3.61 8.61
N THR A 246 11.39 4.17 7.52
CA THR A 246 11.87 3.81 6.19
C THR A 246 13.05 4.68 5.73
N LYS A 247 13.82 4.18 4.75
CA LYS A 247 14.86 4.95 4.05
C LYS A 247 14.33 6.21 3.36
N PHE A 248 13.01 6.31 3.11
CA PHE A 248 12.38 7.52 2.57
C PHE A 248 12.24 8.58 3.65
N GLU A 249 11.83 8.20 4.86
CA GLU A 249 11.71 9.11 6.00
C GLU A 249 13.06 9.61 6.47
N GLN A 250 14.08 8.75 6.50
CA GLN A 250 15.45 9.15 6.81
C GLN A 250 15.95 10.24 5.85
N ARG A 251 15.57 10.14 4.56
CA ARG A 251 15.91 11.14 3.54
C ARG A 251 15.05 12.39 3.68
N GLY A 252 13.75 12.27 3.96
CA GLY A 252 12.85 13.40 4.20
C GLY A 252 13.29 14.26 5.38
N ILE A 253 13.60 13.63 6.52
CA ILE A 253 14.17 14.29 7.72
C ILE A 253 15.46 15.05 7.37
N THR A 254 16.33 14.46 6.54
CA THR A 254 17.59 15.10 6.14
C THR A 254 17.38 16.33 5.23
N HIS A 255 16.30 16.37 4.45
CA HIS A 255 16.02 17.44 3.48
C HIS A 255 14.91 18.41 3.93
N GLY A 256 14.42 18.29 5.17
CA GLY A 256 13.33 19.12 5.71
C GLY A 256 11.95 18.82 5.13
N HIS A 257 11.76 17.66 4.50
CA HIS A 257 10.45 17.19 4.04
C HIS A 257 9.79 16.30 5.11
N GLY A 258 8.54 16.62 5.44
CA GLY A 258 7.74 15.84 6.38
C GLY A 258 7.33 14.48 5.82
N VAL A 259 6.84 13.63 6.71
CA VAL A 259 6.12 12.39 6.37
C VAL A 259 4.78 12.49 7.05
N TRP A 260 3.73 12.21 6.28
CA TRP A 260 2.35 12.32 6.73
C TRP A 260 1.73 10.94 6.79
N ASP A 261 1.34 10.53 7.99
CA ASP A 261 0.54 9.33 8.22
C ASP A 261 -0.95 9.68 8.23
N LEU A 262 -1.75 8.86 7.57
CA LEU A 262 -3.20 8.95 7.55
C LEU A 262 -3.76 7.61 8.02
N ILE A 263 -4.50 7.62 9.13
CA ILE A 263 -5.12 6.43 9.70
C ILE A 263 -6.62 6.67 9.74
N TYR A 264 -7.39 5.77 9.12
CA TYR A 264 -8.84 5.81 9.12
C TYR A 264 -9.40 4.46 9.55
N ILE A 265 -10.47 4.51 10.33
CA ILE A 265 -11.18 3.33 10.84
C ILE A 265 -12.52 3.21 10.11
N LYS A 266 -12.83 2.02 9.59
CA LYS A 266 -14.15 1.73 9.03
C LYS A 266 -15.19 1.65 10.15
N ALA A 267 -16.29 2.38 9.98
CA ALA A 267 -17.43 2.35 10.91
C ALA A 267 -18.21 1.03 10.89
#